data_AF-A0A7V9HCI1-F1
#
_entry.id   AF-A0A7V9HCI1-F1
#
_cell.length_a   1.000
_cell.length_b   1.000
_cell.length_c   1.000
_cell.angle_alpha   90.00
_cell.angle_beta   90.00
_cell.angle_gamma   90.00
#
_symmetry.space_group_name_H-M   'P 1'
#
loop_
_entity.id
_entity.type
_entity.pdbx_description
1 polymer ?
#
loop_
_entity_poly.entity_id
_entity_poly.type
_entity_poly.pdbx_seq_one_letter_code
_entity_poly.pdbx_strand_id
1 'polypeptide(L)'
;MEDVGYVLHTHLHIDHAGYDDQFPMSTTVVINRKELEYSASGLMGEQYPAPYIKHLIDRLHDDSGALRLLDLEVVEYEEIIPGVRCQVAGGHTEGSMNILVDTDEGVACICGDVIYDVVHQLVSPHLQRMELDPAVTGNHGGSKRAEKAAIRKTLNGSRFVLPAHDRPAIIEHGRVIGRTFDRVPGQLISNEEWPGKLTRENQKVESA
;
A
#
# COMPACT_ATOMS: atom_id res chain seq x y z
N MET A 1 14.72 16.49 3.11
CA MET A 1 14.33 15.26 3.81
C MET A 1 14.35 15.43 5.33
N GLU A 2 15.06 16.42 5.88
CA GLU A 2 15.11 16.67 7.34
C GLU A 2 13.75 16.97 7.98
N ASP A 3 12.78 17.51 7.22
CA ASP A 3 11.41 17.76 7.70
C ASP A 3 10.53 16.50 7.79
N VAL A 4 11.03 15.34 7.35
CA VAL A 4 10.26 14.08 7.35
C VAL A 4 10.48 13.34 8.67
N GLY A 5 9.45 13.33 9.53
CA GLY A 5 9.50 12.62 10.81
C GLY A 5 9.31 11.09 10.69
N TYR A 6 8.48 10.65 9.74
CA TYR A 6 8.16 9.23 9.55
C TYR A 6 8.18 8.81 8.09
N VAL A 7 8.67 7.60 7.82
CA VAL A 7 8.54 6.90 6.53
C VAL A 7 7.81 5.59 6.80
N LEU A 8 6.64 5.39 6.21
CA LEU A 8 5.81 4.19 6.42
C LEU A 8 5.88 3.34 5.15
N HIS A 9 6.36 2.10 5.26
CA HIS A 9 6.37 1.17 4.12
C HIS A 9 5.18 0.23 4.16
N THR A 10 4.42 0.18 3.05
CA THR A 10 3.38 -0.85 2.91
C THR A 10 3.98 -2.26 2.91
N HIS A 11 5.15 -2.42 2.29
CA HIS A 11 5.98 -3.62 2.25
C HIS A 11 7.40 -3.26 1.77
N LEU A 12 8.36 -4.19 1.84
CA LEU A 12 9.79 -3.91 1.68
C LEU A 12 10.38 -4.30 0.31
N HIS A 13 9.56 -4.43 -0.73
CA HIS A 13 10.09 -4.78 -2.06
C HIS A 13 10.94 -3.66 -2.67
N ILE A 14 11.80 -4.07 -3.61
CA ILE A 14 12.83 -3.25 -4.26
C ILE A 14 12.33 -1.90 -4.81
N ASP A 15 11.10 -1.86 -5.29
CA ASP A 15 10.43 -0.73 -5.90
C ASP A 15 9.75 0.22 -4.88
N HIS A 16 9.77 -0.12 -3.59
CA HIS A 16 9.11 0.65 -2.52
C HIS A 16 10.06 1.13 -1.42
N ALA A 17 11.04 0.30 -1.03
CA ALA A 17 11.86 0.54 0.16
C ALA A 17 13.33 0.93 -0.12
N GLY A 18 13.68 1.20 -1.38
CA GLY A 18 15.08 1.30 -1.79
C GLY A 18 15.86 2.56 -1.38
N TYR A 19 15.19 3.56 -0.80
CA TYR A 19 15.79 4.88 -0.53
C TYR A 19 15.76 5.29 0.97
N ASP A 20 15.60 4.33 1.88
CA ASP A 20 15.60 4.62 3.33
C ASP A 20 16.91 5.25 3.81
N ASP A 21 18.02 4.97 3.12
CA ASP A 21 19.35 5.53 3.41
C ASP A 21 19.46 7.02 3.05
N GLN A 22 18.52 7.57 2.28
CA GLN A 22 18.44 8.99 1.97
C GLN A 22 17.84 9.80 3.14
N PHE A 23 17.12 9.14 4.05
CA PHE A 23 16.55 9.78 5.24
C PHE A 23 17.54 9.69 6.41
N PRO A 24 17.68 10.75 7.23
CA PRO A 24 18.53 10.69 8.40
C PRO A 24 18.04 9.63 9.40
N MET A 25 18.90 9.18 10.31
CA MET A 25 18.52 8.22 11.36
C MET A 25 17.47 8.79 12.32
N SER A 26 17.37 10.12 12.43
CA SER A 26 16.31 10.80 13.18
C SER A 26 14.91 10.67 12.54
N THR A 27 14.81 10.27 11.27
CA THR A 27 13.54 9.90 10.64
C THR A 27 13.21 8.47 11.04
N THR A 28 12.06 8.26 11.69
CA THR A 28 11.62 6.92 12.07
C THR A 28 11.02 6.19 10.87
N VAL A 29 11.65 5.11 10.43
CA VAL A 29 11.04 4.17 9.49
C VAL A 29 10.03 3.31 10.25
N VAL A 30 8.84 3.14 9.72
CA VAL A 30 7.73 2.39 10.34
C VAL A 30 7.36 1.22 9.43
N ILE A 31 7.46 0.01 9.97
CA ILE A 31 7.11 -1.23 9.27
C ILE A 31 6.37 -2.17 10.20
N ASN A 32 5.56 -3.06 9.62
CA ASN A 32 5.05 -4.19 10.36
C ASN A 32 6.20 -5.16 10.70
N ARG A 33 6.25 -5.68 11.94
CA ARG A 33 7.29 -6.62 12.38
C ARG A 33 7.34 -7.85 11.47
N LYS A 34 6.16 -8.35 11.10
CA LYS A 34 6.02 -9.49 10.20
C LYS A 34 6.67 -9.25 8.83
N GLU A 35 6.77 -8.00 8.37
CA GLU A 35 7.44 -7.68 7.11
C GLU A 35 8.96 -7.78 7.22
N LEU A 36 9.54 -7.35 8.35
CA LEU A 36 10.97 -7.55 8.58
C LEU A 36 11.31 -9.04 8.64
N GLU A 37 10.51 -9.83 9.37
CA GLU A 37 10.66 -11.29 9.42
C GLU A 37 10.58 -11.93 8.03
N TYR A 38 9.56 -11.54 7.26
CA TYR A 38 9.33 -12.08 5.92
C TYR A 38 10.43 -11.68 4.94
N SER A 39 10.92 -10.43 5.01
CA SER A 39 12.01 -9.93 4.18
C SER A 39 13.35 -10.67 4.39
N ALA A 40 13.59 -11.16 5.61
CA ALA A 40 14.78 -11.90 5.98
C ALA A 40 14.63 -13.44 5.83
N SER A 41 13.47 -13.92 5.36
CA SER A 41 13.16 -15.36 5.28
C SER A 41 13.64 -16.05 4.01
N GLY A 42 13.92 -15.29 2.95
CA GLY A 42 14.26 -15.82 1.62
C GLY A 42 13.05 -16.21 0.75
N LEU A 43 11.81 -16.04 1.22
CA LEU A 43 10.60 -16.49 0.50
C LEU A 43 10.33 -15.75 -0.82
N MET A 44 10.70 -14.47 -0.94
CA MET A 44 10.53 -13.67 -2.16
C MET A 44 11.84 -13.33 -2.87
N GLY A 45 12.96 -13.95 -2.45
CA GLY A 45 14.26 -13.83 -3.10
C GLY A 45 14.73 -12.39 -3.30
N GLU A 46 15.14 -12.07 -4.53
CA GLU A 46 15.76 -10.79 -4.90
C GLU A 46 14.81 -9.58 -4.84
N GLN A 47 13.50 -9.80 -4.63
CA GLN A 47 12.58 -8.69 -4.33
C GLN A 47 12.93 -7.99 -3.02
N TYR A 48 13.73 -8.60 -2.14
CA TYR A 48 14.30 -7.99 -0.94
C TYR A 48 15.83 -7.81 -1.07
N PRO A 49 16.31 -6.70 -1.66
CA PRO A 49 17.74 -6.43 -1.77
C PRO A 49 18.42 -6.39 -0.40
N ALA A 50 19.51 -7.14 -0.26
CA ALA A 50 20.28 -7.22 0.98
C ALA A 50 20.72 -5.84 1.53
N PRO A 51 21.13 -4.84 0.72
CA PRO A 51 21.45 -3.51 1.25
C PRO A 51 20.28 -2.85 1.97
N TYR A 52 19.04 -3.01 1.48
CA TYR A 52 17.86 -2.36 2.05
C TYR A 52 17.52 -2.97 3.40
N ILE A 53 17.50 -4.30 3.47
CA ILE A 53 17.21 -5.01 4.71
C ILE A 53 18.31 -4.78 5.75
N LYS A 54 19.59 -4.77 5.35
CA LYS A 54 20.69 -4.44 6.26
C LYS A 54 20.56 -3.02 6.84
N HIS A 55 20.18 -2.05 6.02
CA HIS A 55 19.97 -0.68 6.51
C HIS A 55 18.83 -0.61 7.56
N LEU A 56 17.76 -1.39 7.39
CA LEU A 56 16.71 -1.51 8.41
C LEU A 56 17.23 -2.17 9.70
N ILE A 57 18.13 -3.15 9.60
CA ILE A 57 18.80 -3.74 10.77
C ILE A 57 19.70 -2.71 11.46
N ASP A 58 20.42 -1.87 10.71
CA ASP A 58 21.20 -0.77 11.29
C ASP A 58 20.28 0.21 12.05
N ARG A 59 19.11 0.56 11.48
CA ARG A 59 18.08 1.38 12.14
C ARG A 59 17.47 0.72 13.38
N LEU A 60 17.29 -0.61 13.37
CA LEU A 60 16.81 -1.36 14.54
C LEU A 60 17.75 -1.24 15.75
N HIS A 61 19.06 -1.12 15.50
CA HIS A 61 20.09 -1.04 16.53
C HIS A 61 20.54 0.38 16.84
N ASP A 62 19.87 1.40 16.28
CA ASP A 62 20.15 2.80 16.55
C ASP A 62 19.32 3.32 17.74
N ASP A 63 19.98 4.05 18.65
CA ASP A 63 19.39 4.50 19.90
C ASP A 63 18.47 5.74 19.76
N SER A 64 18.34 6.32 18.56
CA SER A 64 17.49 7.51 18.31
C SER A 64 16.03 7.19 18.03
N GLY A 65 15.66 5.90 17.96
CA GLY A 65 14.32 5.47 17.54
C GLY A 65 14.14 5.49 16.02
N ALA A 66 15.22 5.18 15.28
CA ALA A 66 15.27 5.22 13.82
C ALA A 66 14.35 4.19 13.12
N LEU A 67 13.86 3.19 13.86
CA LEU A 67 12.91 2.18 13.40
C LEU A 67 11.80 1.96 14.43
N ARG A 68 10.54 1.89 13.96
CA ARG A 68 9.38 1.44 14.72
C ARG A 68 8.80 0.19 14.06
N LEU A 69 8.83 -0.92 14.80
CA LEU A 69 8.16 -2.16 14.42
C LEU A 69 6.76 -2.17 15.02
N LEU A 70 5.75 -2.40 14.17
CA LEU A 70 4.35 -2.57 14.56
C LEU A 70 4.02 -4.05 14.71
N ASP A 71 3.06 -4.39 15.55
CA ASP A 71 2.62 -5.77 15.80
C ASP A 71 1.17 -5.97 15.29
N LEU A 72 0.96 -5.76 13.99
CA LEU A 72 -0.37 -5.59 13.40
C LEU A 72 -1.21 -6.87 13.32
N GLU A 73 -0.61 -8.04 13.56
CA GLU A 73 -1.33 -9.32 13.60
C GLU A 73 -2.13 -9.50 14.90
N VAL A 74 -1.83 -8.72 15.95
CA VAL A 74 -2.45 -8.86 17.28
C VAL A 74 -3.30 -7.65 17.68
N VAL A 75 -3.41 -6.64 16.81
CA VAL A 75 -4.26 -5.46 17.00
C VAL A 75 -4.99 -5.12 15.70
N GLU A 76 -6.12 -4.40 15.80
CA GLU A 76 -6.87 -3.98 14.62
C GLU A 76 -6.12 -2.94 13.78
N TYR A 77 -5.45 -2.00 14.46
CA TYR A 77 -4.58 -0.99 13.89
C TYR A 77 -3.68 -0.38 14.97
N GLU A 78 -2.61 0.29 14.54
CA GLU A 78 -1.86 1.24 15.37
C GLU A 78 -1.91 2.64 14.76
N GLU A 79 -2.17 3.66 15.57
CA GLU A 79 -2.08 5.06 15.13
C GLU A 79 -0.63 5.55 15.21
N ILE A 80 -0.14 6.16 14.14
CA ILE A 80 1.22 6.68 14.04
C ILE A 80 1.24 8.16 14.44
N ILE A 81 0.34 8.93 13.84
CA ILE A 81 0.03 10.33 14.15
C ILE A 81 -1.49 10.52 14.01
N PRO A 82 -2.10 11.60 14.56
CA PRO A 82 -3.53 11.80 14.48
C PRO A 82 -4.08 11.67 13.04
N GLY A 83 -5.00 10.73 12.84
CA GLY A 83 -5.63 10.47 11.55
C GLY A 83 -4.80 9.62 10.57
N VAL A 84 -3.64 9.08 10.98
CA VAL A 84 -2.82 8.14 10.19
C VAL A 84 -2.62 6.84 10.97
N ARG A 85 -3.21 5.77 10.47
CA ARG A 85 -3.24 4.46 11.12
C ARG A 85 -2.68 3.38 10.22
N CYS A 86 -1.95 2.42 10.78
CA CYS A 86 -1.46 1.25 10.08
C CYS A 86 -2.29 0.02 10.46
N GLN A 87 -2.66 -0.80 9.49
CA GLN A 87 -3.45 -2.01 9.69
C GLN A 87 -2.89 -3.15 8.85
N VAL A 88 -2.90 -4.38 9.36
CA VAL A 88 -2.48 -5.55 8.60
C VAL A 88 -3.26 -5.67 7.29
N ALA A 89 -2.55 -5.80 6.18
CA ALA A 89 -3.10 -6.15 4.87
C ALA A 89 -2.83 -7.62 4.56
N GLY A 90 -1.57 -8.05 4.66
CA GLY A 90 -1.10 -9.33 4.16
C GLY A 90 -1.30 -9.44 2.65
N GLY A 91 -1.52 -10.66 2.15
CA GLY A 91 -1.77 -10.89 0.73
C GLY A 91 -0.47 -10.85 -0.09
N HIS A 92 -0.03 -9.65 -0.49
CA HIS A 92 1.15 -9.46 -1.34
C HIS A 92 2.43 -10.01 -0.69
N THR A 93 2.70 -9.61 0.55
CA THR A 93 3.68 -10.23 1.45
C THR A 93 2.95 -10.67 2.73
N GLU A 94 3.58 -11.50 3.57
CA GLU A 94 2.95 -11.84 4.86
C GLU A 94 2.86 -10.63 5.80
N GLY A 95 3.80 -9.70 5.69
CA GLY A 95 3.86 -8.50 6.53
C GLY A 95 3.25 -7.25 5.94
N SER A 96 2.69 -7.30 4.73
CA SER A 96 2.11 -6.14 4.05
C SER A 96 1.12 -5.41 4.95
N MET A 97 1.18 -4.09 4.98
CA MET A 97 0.27 -3.24 5.74
C MET A 97 -0.43 -2.19 4.86
N ASN A 98 -1.65 -1.86 5.26
CA ASN A 98 -2.40 -0.73 4.77
C ASN A 98 -2.07 0.50 5.64
N ILE A 99 -1.91 1.66 5.00
CA ILE A 99 -1.83 2.95 5.68
C ILE A 99 -3.15 3.68 5.44
N LEU A 100 -3.91 3.86 6.51
CA LEU A 100 -5.22 4.49 6.53
C LEU A 100 -5.05 5.97 6.92
N VAL A 101 -5.52 6.86 6.05
CA VAL A 101 -5.49 8.31 6.27
C VAL A 101 -6.92 8.82 6.34
N ASP A 102 -7.26 9.49 7.44
CA ASP A 102 -8.55 10.14 7.60
C ASP A 102 -8.60 11.41 6.74
N THR A 103 -9.64 11.51 5.91
CA THR A 103 -9.96 12.71 5.11
C THR A 103 -11.33 13.24 5.51
N ASP A 104 -11.65 14.46 5.08
CA ASP A 104 -12.98 15.07 5.23
C ASP A 104 -14.08 14.30 4.47
N GLU A 105 -13.72 13.51 3.46
CA GLU A 105 -14.65 12.70 2.67
C GLU A 105 -14.61 11.19 3.00
N GLY A 106 -13.87 10.79 4.05
CA GLY A 106 -13.76 9.40 4.51
C GLY A 106 -12.33 8.87 4.53
N VAL A 107 -12.16 7.56 4.70
CA VAL A 107 -10.81 6.96 4.85
C VAL A 107 -10.18 6.71 3.48
N ALA A 108 -8.95 7.20 3.30
CA ALA A 108 -8.08 6.84 2.19
C ALA A 108 -7.12 5.71 2.61
N CYS A 109 -7.15 4.58 1.92
CA CYS A 109 -6.30 3.43 2.17
C CYS A 109 -5.18 3.36 1.13
N ILE A 110 -3.96 3.69 1.54
CA ILE A 110 -2.74 3.41 0.78
C ILE A 110 -2.43 1.94 0.98
N CYS A 111 -2.70 1.13 -0.03
CA CYS A 111 -2.83 -0.32 0.10
C CYS A 111 -1.66 -1.11 -0.49
N GLY A 112 -0.59 -0.42 -0.92
CA GLY A 112 0.58 -1.04 -1.54
C GLY A 112 0.17 -1.88 -2.73
N ASP A 113 0.65 -3.13 -2.76
CA ASP A 113 0.52 -4.05 -3.89
C ASP A 113 -0.58 -5.11 -3.68
N VAL A 114 -1.41 -4.99 -2.63
CA VAL A 114 -2.59 -5.86 -2.47
C VAL A 114 -3.59 -5.64 -3.63
N ILE A 115 -3.65 -4.41 -4.13
CA ILE A 115 -4.25 -4.02 -5.40
C ILE A 115 -3.12 -3.41 -6.21
N TYR A 116 -2.84 -3.99 -7.37
CA TYR A 116 -1.81 -3.59 -8.31
C TYR A 116 -2.42 -2.95 -9.57
N ASP A 117 -3.59 -3.42 -10.00
CA ASP A 117 -4.32 -2.91 -11.17
C ASP A 117 -5.82 -2.87 -10.85
N VAL A 118 -6.36 -1.68 -10.65
CA VAL A 118 -7.77 -1.50 -10.24
C VAL A 118 -8.71 -2.04 -11.32
N VAL A 119 -8.41 -1.85 -12.60
CA VAL A 119 -9.30 -2.30 -13.67
C VAL A 119 -9.35 -3.82 -13.70
N HIS A 120 -8.19 -4.47 -13.75
CA HIS A 120 -8.10 -5.91 -13.92
C HIS A 120 -8.30 -6.72 -12.63
N GLN A 121 -8.30 -6.08 -11.46
CA GLN A 121 -8.66 -6.73 -10.20
C GLN A 121 -10.07 -6.42 -9.73
N LEU A 122 -10.64 -5.24 -10.05
CA LEU A 122 -11.86 -4.76 -9.40
C LEU A 122 -12.99 -4.38 -10.36
N VAL A 123 -12.68 -3.75 -11.52
CA VAL A 123 -13.71 -3.23 -12.45
C VAL A 123 -14.13 -4.29 -13.47
N SER A 124 -13.16 -4.91 -14.13
CA SER A 124 -13.36 -5.96 -15.14
C SER A 124 -12.40 -7.11 -14.87
N PRO A 125 -12.57 -7.82 -13.74
CA PRO A 125 -11.58 -8.75 -13.26
C PRO A 125 -11.44 -9.98 -14.15
N HIS A 126 -10.21 -10.28 -14.55
CA HIS A 126 -9.93 -11.38 -15.47
C HIS A 126 -10.13 -12.74 -14.79
N LEU A 127 -10.72 -13.70 -15.50
CA LEU A 127 -10.97 -15.09 -15.05
C LEU A 127 -11.79 -15.23 -13.75
N GLN A 128 -12.55 -14.21 -13.37
CA GLN A 128 -13.47 -14.28 -12.22
C GLN A 128 -14.89 -14.60 -12.71
N ARG A 129 -15.64 -15.37 -11.89
CA ARG A 129 -17.01 -15.83 -12.21
C ARG A 129 -18.05 -15.39 -11.20
N MET A 130 -17.64 -15.23 -9.94
CA MET A 130 -18.54 -14.86 -8.85
C MET A 130 -18.80 -13.35 -8.86
N GLU A 131 -19.96 -12.96 -8.35
CA GLU A 131 -20.30 -11.54 -8.19
C GLU A 131 -19.28 -10.87 -7.26
N LEU A 132 -18.72 -9.73 -7.71
CA LEU A 132 -17.74 -8.93 -6.96
C LEU A 132 -16.55 -9.71 -6.44
N ASP A 133 -16.09 -10.70 -7.20
CA ASP A 133 -14.90 -11.45 -6.84
C ASP A 133 -13.66 -10.79 -7.44
N PRO A 134 -12.76 -10.23 -6.59
CA PRO A 134 -11.59 -9.55 -7.11
C PRO A 134 -10.59 -10.56 -7.68
N ALA A 135 -9.86 -10.15 -8.73
CA ALA A 135 -8.74 -10.95 -9.21
C ALA A 135 -7.52 -10.81 -8.27
N VAL A 136 -6.76 -11.89 -8.16
CA VAL A 136 -5.46 -11.92 -7.49
C VAL A 136 -4.39 -11.34 -8.43
N THR A 137 -3.36 -10.70 -7.87
CA THR A 137 -2.20 -10.19 -8.62
C THR A 137 -1.35 -11.31 -9.21
N GLY A 138 -1.33 -12.47 -8.53
CA GLY A 138 -0.40 -13.56 -8.84
C GLY A 138 1.00 -13.38 -8.24
N ASN A 139 1.26 -12.25 -7.57
CA ASN A 139 2.45 -11.98 -6.78
C ASN A 139 2.05 -11.86 -5.30
N HIS A 140 1.84 -12.99 -4.64
CA HIS A 140 1.43 -13.06 -3.23
C HIS A 140 2.29 -14.03 -2.43
N GLY A 141 2.63 -13.66 -1.20
CA GLY A 141 3.31 -14.52 -0.24
C GLY A 141 2.39 -15.54 0.43
N GLY A 142 1.09 -15.26 0.44
CA GLY A 142 0.08 -16.11 1.08
C GLY A 142 -0.69 -17.01 0.11
N SER A 143 -1.93 -17.34 0.49
CA SER A 143 -2.86 -18.02 -0.41
C SER A 143 -3.69 -17.04 -1.23
N LYS A 144 -4.19 -17.47 -2.39
CA LYS A 144 -5.20 -16.71 -3.18
C LYS A 144 -6.41 -16.28 -2.35
N ARG A 145 -6.81 -17.09 -1.36
CA ARG A 145 -7.93 -16.75 -0.46
C ARG A 145 -7.56 -15.59 0.46
N ALA A 146 -6.34 -15.62 1.02
CA ALA A 146 -5.84 -14.55 1.88
C ALA A 146 -5.74 -13.23 1.11
N GLU A 147 -5.19 -13.23 -0.11
CA GLU A 147 -5.12 -12.03 -0.94
C GLU A 147 -6.51 -11.49 -1.29
N LYS A 148 -7.44 -12.34 -1.74
CA LYS A 148 -8.84 -11.91 -1.97
C LYS A 148 -9.50 -11.36 -0.71
N ALA A 149 -9.19 -11.88 0.47
CA ALA A 149 -9.68 -11.35 1.74
C ALA A 149 -9.08 -9.98 2.06
N ALA A 150 -7.78 -9.79 1.81
CA ALA A 150 -7.07 -8.53 1.99
C ALA A 150 -7.61 -7.43 1.05
N ILE A 151 -7.90 -7.77 -0.22
CA ILE A 151 -8.57 -6.87 -1.16
C ILE A 151 -9.95 -6.48 -0.62
N ARG A 152 -10.77 -7.44 -0.20
CA ARG A 152 -12.12 -7.14 0.35
C ARG A 152 -12.05 -6.29 1.61
N LYS A 153 -11.09 -6.53 2.51
CA LYS A 153 -10.86 -5.71 3.70
C LYS A 153 -10.59 -4.27 3.32
N THR A 154 -9.71 -4.06 2.34
CA THR A 154 -9.39 -2.74 1.79
C THR A 154 -10.62 -2.04 1.22
N LEU A 155 -11.44 -2.72 0.41
CA LEU A 155 -12.65 -2.15 -0.20
C LEU A 155 -13.77 -1.84 0.81
N ASN A 156 -13.91 -2.65 1.86
CA ASN A 156 -14.97 -2.46 2.84
C ASN A 156 -14.61 -1.42 3.91
N GLY A 157 -13.32 -1.19 4.15
CA GLY A 157 -12.83 -0.28 5.19
C GLY A 157 -12.48 1.13 4.72
N SER A 158 -12.63 1.45 3.43
CA SER A 158 -12.18 2.73 2.87
C SER A 158 -13.14 3.34 1.85
N ARG A 159 -13.13 4.67 1.77
CA ARG A 159 -13.77 5.44 0.70
C ARG A 159 -12.86 5.56 -0.52
N PHE A 160 -11.55 5.61 -0.30
CA PHE A 160 -10.55 5.69 -1.36
C PHE A 160 -9.53 4.58 -1.21
N VAL A 161 -9.13 3.97 -2.31
CA VAL A 161 -7.99 3.04 -2.36
C VAL A 161 -6.89 3.62 -3.23
N LEU A 162 -5.66 3.57 -2.74
CA LEU A 162 -4.46 4.10 -3.39
C LEU A 162 -3.43 2.96 -3.53
N PRO A 163 -3.51 2.19 -4.62
CA PRO A 163 -2.46 1.27 -5.04
C PRO A 163 -1.12 1.99 -5.23
N ALA A 164 0.00 1.29 -5.02
CA ALA A 164 1.31 1.84 -5.37
C ALA A 164 1.54 1.93 -6.90
N HIS A 165 0.94 1.00 -7.65
CA HIS A 165 1.16 0.84 -9.10
C HIS A 165 0.00 1.29 -10.00
N ASP A 166 -1.02 1.90 -9.42
CA ASP A 166 -2.17 2.42 -10.16
C ASP A 166 -2.74 3.67 -9.49
N ARG A 167 -3.53 4.43 -10.23
CA ARG A 167 -4.15 5.65 -9.75
C ARG A 167 -5.23 5.36 -8.69
N PRO A 168 -5.56 6.33 -7.82
CA PRO A 168 -6.57 6.12 -6.81
C PRO A 168 -7.95 5.75 -7.38
N ALA A 169 -8.73 5.02 -6.59
CA ALA A 169 -10.11 4.68 -6.91
C ALA A 169 -11.05 5.04 -5.75
N ILE A 170 -12.27 5.46 -6.10
CA ILE A 170 -13.34 5.78 -5.16
C ILE A 170 -14.21 4.55 -5.00
N ILE A 171 -14.43 4.16 -3.75
CA ILE A 171 -15.16 2.95 -3.37
C ILE A 171 -16.50 3.30 -2.75
N GLU A 172 -17.54 2.59 -3.18
CA GLU A 172 -18.86 2.62 -2.57
C GLU A 172 -19.45 1.22 -2.58
N HIS A 173 -19.92 0.76 -1.41
CA HIS A 173 -20.44 -0.60 -1.21
C HIS A 173 -19.52 -1.72 -1.76
N GLY A 174 -18.20 -1.57 -1.56
CA GLY A 174 -17.20 -2.52 -2.02
C GLY A 174 -16.94 -2.51 -3.54
N ARG A 175 -17.42 -1.50 -4.27
CA ARG A 175 -17.29 -1.36 -5.73
C ARG A 175 -16.54 -0.08 -6.08
N VAL A 176 -15.76 -0.13 -7.17
CA VAL A 176 -15.16 1.07 -7.76
C VAL A 176 -16.24 1.85 -8.52
N ILE A 177 -16.62 3.02 -8.01
CA ILE A 177 -17.60 3.90 -8.68
C ILE A 177 -16.96 4.94 -9.61
N GLY A 178 -15.65 5.15 -9.45
CA GLY A 178 -14.88 6.08 -10.24
C GLY A 178 -13.45 6.16 -9.73
N ARG A 179 -12.69 7.08 -10.30
CA ARG A 179 -11.27 7.28 -10.02
C ARG A 179 -11.01 8.75 -9.67
N THR A 180 -9.90 9.00 -9.01
CA THR A 180 -9.32 10.35 -8.97
C THR A 180 -7.94 10.31 -9.59
N PHE A 181 -7.46 11.49 -10.01
CA PHE A 181 -6.23 11.58 -10.77
C PHE A 181 -5.02 11.83 -9.87
N ASP A 182 -4.67 13.10 -9.60
CA ASP A 182 -3.50 13.48 -8.77
C ASP A 182 -3.87 13.89 -7.34
N ARG A 183 -5.14 13.74 -6.93
CA ARG A 183 -5.63 14.22 -5.62
C ARG A 183 -6.62 13.27 -4.98
N VAL A 184 -6.51 13.07 -3.67
CA VAL A 184 -7.49 12.37 -2.82
C VAL A 184 -7.70 13.17 -1.54
N PRO A 185 -8.94 13.57 -1.21
CA PRO A 185 -10.13 13.55 -2.07
C PRO A 185 -9.96 14.42 -3.33
N GLY A 186 -10.66 14.08 -4.40
CA GLY A 186 -10.49 14.74 -5.69
C GLY A 186 -11.72 14.57 -6.59
N GLN A 187 -11.71 15.25 -7.74
CA GLN A 187 -12.80 15.15 -8.71
C GLN A 187 -12.96 13.70 -9.18
N LEU A 188 -14.19 13.18 -9.05
CA LEU A 188 -14.57 11.87 -9.56
C LEU A 188 -14.51 11.88 -11.09
N ILE A 189 -13.76 10.93 -11.64
CA ILE A 189 -13.74 10.55 -13.05
C ILE A 189 -14.45 9.21 -13.14
N SER A 190 -15.49 9.10 -13.97
CA SER A 190 -16.22 7.84 -14.11
C SER A 190 -15.32 6.74 -14.69
N ASN A 191 -15.66 5.47 -14.46
CA ASN A 191 -14.89 4.36 -15.04
C ASN A 191 -14.94 4.36 -16.59
N GLU A 192 -15.98 4.92 -17.20
CA GLU A 192 -16.13 5.04 -18.66
C GLU A 192 -15.24 6.14 -19.25
N GLU A 193 -15.05 7.23 -18.49
CA GLU A 193 -14.22 8.39 -18.89
C GLU A 193 -12.76 8.25 -18.40
N TRP A 194 -12.41 7.12 -17.77
CA TRP A 194 -11.07 6.91 -17.25
C TRP A 194 -10.03 6.85 -18.38
N PRO A 195 -9.03 7.75 -18.43
CA PRO A 195 -8.08 7.84 -19.54
C PRO A 195 -7.07 6.67 -19.61
N GLY A 196 -7.11 5.74 -18.65
CA GLY A 196 -6.21 4.59 -18.57
C GLY A 196 -5.06 4.77 -17.57
N LYS A 197 -4.06 3.89 -17.64
CA LYS A 197 -2.93 3.86 -16.70
C LYS A 197 -2.09 5.14 -16.77
N LEU A 198 -1.31 5.39 -15.71
CA LEU A 198 -0.26 6.41 -15.72
C LEU A 198 0.80 6.04 -16.77
N THR A 199 0.69 6.62 -17.96
CA THR A 199 1.70 6.57 -19.02
C THR A 199 2.21 7.99 -19.25
N ARG A 200 3.32 8.15 -19.99
CA ARG A 200 3.76 9.49 -20.43
C ARG A 200 2.66 10.26 -21.19
N GLU A 201 1.79 9.53 -21.90
CA GLU A 201 0.68 10.10 -22.66
C GLU A 201 -0.49 10.55 -21.76
N ASN A 202 -0.60 9.94 -20.58
CA ASN A 202 -1.63 10.22 -19.57
C ASN A 202 -1.07 10.96 -18.35
N GLN A 203 -0.04 11.80 -18.52
CA GLN A 203 0.35 12.79 -17.52
C GLN A 203 -0.46 14.07 -17.78
N LYS A 204 -1.18 14.60 -16.78
CA LYS A 204 -1.70 15.96 -16.90
C LYS A 204 -0.50 16.88 -17.04
N VAL A 205 -0.33 17.45 -18.23
CA VAL A 205 0.55 18.60 -18.40
C VAL A 205 -0.14 19.73 -17.64
N GLU A 206 0.34 20.04 -16.44
CA GLU A 206 0.00 21.34 -15.84
C GLU A 206 0.52 22.40 -16.81
N SER A 207 -0.40 23.08 -17.50
CA SER A 207 -0.08 24.35 -18.13
C SER A 207 0.30 25.31 -17.01
N ALA A 208 1.58 25.70 -16.99
CA ALA A 208 2.14 26.73 -16.13
C ALA A 208 1.34 28.04 -16.16
#